data_AF-A0A534PU68-F1
#
_entry.id   AF-A0A534PU68-F1
#
_cell.length_a   1.000
_cell.length_b   1.000
_cell.length_c   1.000
_cell.angle_alpha   90.00
_cell.angle_beta   90.00
_cell.angle_gamma   90.00
#
_symmetry.space_group_name_H-M   'P 1'
#
loop_
_entity.id
_entity.type
_entity.pdbx_description
1 polymer ?
#
loop_
_entity_poly.entity_id
_entity_poly.type
_entity_poly.pdbx_seq_one_letter_code
_entity_poly.pdbx_strand_id
1 'polypeptide(L)'
;MVRIAYLVVYAGLAAIGEGLVARPALLWVEGQGILRPALSWQVPFGAAALGLAALVAVATLWLASDVALGRRPRVPQHAAFLALLAACLALRAGTPEPLPPRDPSPSLLAGLRAAADELDRDFRGVYAPDASQINGALAQISPPGFRRLGRSIPLHARILSGAEGPQLDPLPGDEPGTIYAAVSKDRKTAWLTALTAGRILRTNSGKPALVEAHAGTHSLPGRDPLVPAYPGMRNSTR
;
A
#
# COMPACT_ATOMS: atom_id res chain seq x y z
N MET A 1 -50.46 -2.24 5.18
CA MET A 1 -49.90 -2.86 3.96
C MET A 1 -49.14 -1.85 3.09
N VAL A 2 -49.71 -0.70 2.72
CA VAL A 2 -49.05 0.31 1.86
C VAL A 2 -47.69 0.81 2.40
N ARG A 3 -47.55 1.04 3.72
CA ARG A 3 -46.28 1.47 4.33
C ARG A 3 -45.15 0.43 4.18
N ILE A 4 -45.49 -0.86 4.27
CA ILE A 4 -44.51 -1.94 4.16
C ILE A 4 -44.04 -2.06 2.71
N ALA A 5 -44.97 -2.06 1.75
CA ALA A 5 -44.63 -2.06 0.32
C ALA A 5 -43.75 -0.87 -0.07
N TYR A 6 -44.06 0.32 0.47
CA TYR A 6 -43.25 1.52 0.27
C TYR A 6 -41.81 1.34 0.79
N LEU A 7 -41.64 0.85 2.01
CA LEU A 7 -40.30 0.59 2.58
C LEU A 7 -39.53 -0.46 1.78
N VAL A 8 -40.18 -1.53 1.32
CA VAL A 8 -39.54 -2.58 0.51
C VAL A 8 -39.00 -2.01 -0.81
N VAL A 9 -39.78 -1.17 -1.50
CA VAL A 9 -39.33 -0.55 -2.76
C VAL A 9 -38.12 0.35 -2.54
N TYR A 10 -38.15 1.22 -1.52
CA TYR A 10 -37.03 2.12 -1.24
C TYR A 10 -35.79 1.39 -0.75
N ALA A 11 -35.96 0.33 0.05
CA ALA A 11 -34.84 -0.53 0.45
C ALA A 11 -34.20 -1.23 -0.75
N GLY A 12 -35.01 -1.74 -1.70
CA GLY A 12 -34.51 -2.34 -2.93
C GLY A 12 -33.73 -1.34 -3.79
N LEU A 13 -34.27 -0.13 -3.97
CA LEU A 13 -33.58 0.93 -4.70
C LEU A 13 -32.28 1.38 -4.02
N ALA A 14 -32.28 1.52 -2.69
CA ALA A 14 -31.08 1.82 -1.92
C ALA A 14 -30.01 0.73 -2.08
N ALA A 15 -30.41 -0.54 -2.01
CA ALA A 15 -29.51 -1.67 -2.20
C ALA A 15 -28.87 -1.69 -3.60
N ILE A 16 -29.63 -1.32 -4.65
CA ILE A 16 -29.08 -1.16 -6.00
C ILE A 16 -28.09 0.00 -6.04
N GLY A 17 -28.44 1.16 -5.49
CA GLY A 17 -27.55 2.32 -5.42
C GLY A 17 -26.24 2.02 -4.71
N GLU A 18 -26.32 1.42 -3.53
CA GLU A 18 -25.18 0.94 -2.75
C GLU A 18 -24.36 -0.10 -3.51
N GLY A 19 -25.00 -1.08 -4.15
CA GLY A 19 -24.30 -2.11 -4.92
C GLY A 19 -23.40 -1.55 -6.03
N LEU A 20 -23.75 -0.38 -6.59
CA LEU A 20 -22.96 0.27 -7.64
C LEU A 20 -21.68 0.95 -7.11
N VAL A 21 -21.71 1.48 -5.88
CA VAL A 21 -20.64 2.32 -5.32
C VAL A 21 -19.91 1.68 -4.13
N ALA A 22 -20.48 0.67 -3.49
CA ALA A 22 -19.95 0.05 -2.27
C ALA A 22 -18.59 -0.60 -2.53
N ARG A 23 -18.45 -1.37 -3.62
CA ARG A 23 -17.18 -2.02 -3.95
C ARG A 23 -16.03 -1.01 -4.15
N PRO A 24 -16.14 0.01 -5.03
CA PRO A 24 -15.07 0.99 -5.18
C PRO A 24 -14.84 1.81 -3.89
N ALA A 25 -15.90 2.13 -3.13
CA ALA A 25 -15.74 2.81 -1.84
C ALA A 25 -14.93 1.98 -0.84
N LEU A 26 -15.25 0.70 -0.67
CA LEU A 26 -14.54 -0.20 0.24
C LEU A 26 -13.08 -0.39 -0.18
N LEU A 27 -12.82 -0.67 -1.46
CA LEU A 27 -11.45 -0.81 -1.97
C LEU A 27 -10.63 0.47 -1.77
N TRP A 28 -11.26 1.63 -1.93
CA TRP A 28 -10.58 2.91 -1.69
C TRP A 28 -10.26 3.12 -0.21
N VAL A 29 -11.18 2.79 0.69
CA VAL A 29 -11.00 2.87 2.15
C VAL A 29 -9.91 1.90 2.63
N GLU A 30 -9.94 0.65 2.17
CA GLU A 30 -8.90 -0.36 2.46
C GLU A 30 -7.52 0.13 1.99
N GLY A 31 -7.47 0.74 0.80
CA GLY A 31 -6.26 1.32 0.23
C GLY A 31 -5.72 2.55 0.97
N GLN A 32 -6.45 3.13 1.93
CA GLN A 32 -5.94 4.24 2.76
C GLN A 32 -5.06 3.77 3.92
N GLY A 33 -5.05 2.48 4.25
CA GLY A 33 -4.25 1.94 5.34
C GLY A 33 -4.63 2.53 6.70
N ILE A 34 -5.93 2.55 7.01
CA ILE A 34 -6.48 3.10 8.27
C ILE A 34 -6.07 2.26 9.48
N LEU A 35 -6.23 0.94 9.38
CA LEU A 35 -5.92 0.01 10.47
C LEU A 35 -4.46 -0.46 10.43
N ARG A 36 -3.94 -0.71 9.23
CA ARG A 36 -2.59 -1.21 8.97
C ARG A 36 -2.08 -0.62 7.66
N PRO A 37 -0.76 -0.46 7.49
CA PRO A 37 -0.17 -0.11 6.21
C PRO A 37 -0.67 -1.03 5.09
N ALA A 38 -1.16 -0.44 4.00
CA ALA A 38 -1.75 -1.19 2.90
C ALA A 38 -1.24 -0.66 1.55
N LEU A 39 -1.25 -1.52 0.54
CA LEU A 39 -1.03 -1.09 -0.83
C LEU A 39 -2.31 -0.44 -1.36
N SER A 40 -2.18 0.76 -1.91
CA SER A 40 -3.35 1.51 -2.37
C SER A 40 -3.89 0.94 -3.69
N TRP A 41 -5.17 0.54 -3.70
CA TRP A 41 -5.91 0.33 -4.92
C TRP A 41 -6.03 1.63 -5.71
N GLN A 42 -5.93 1.54 -7.03
CA GLN A 42 -6.18 2.70 -7.89
C GLN A 42 -7.68 2.74 -8.20
N VAL A 43 -8.41 3.45 -7.35
CA VAL A 43 -9.86 3.63 -7.47
C VAL A 43 -10.16 5.05 -7.98
N PRO A 44 -10.51 5.22 -9.26
CA PRO A 44 -10.91 6.53 -9.77
C PRO A 44 -12.15 7.02 -9.01
N PHE A 45 -12.10 8.25 -8.50
CA PHE A 45 -13.19 8.87 -7.74
C PHE A 45 -13.67 8.06 -6.51
N GLY A 46 -12.81 7.24 -5.89
CA GLY A 46 -13.19 6.41 -4.74
C GLY A 46 -13.77 7.19 -3.55
N ALA A 47 -13.27 8.40 -3.28
CA ALA A 47 -13.84 9.29 -2.26
C ALA A 47 -15.27 9.76 -2.59
N ALA A 48 -15.56 10.02 -3.87
CA ALA A 48 -16.91 10.38 -4.31
C ALA A 48 -17.86 9.19 -4.21
N ALA A 49 -17.41 7.98 -4.56
CA ALA A 49 -18.17 6.75 -4.38
C ALA A 49 -18.52 6.52 -2.90
N LEU A 50 -17.56 6.72 -1.99
CA LEU A 50 -17.80 6.66 -0.55
C LEU A 50 -18.80 7.72 -0.07
N GLY A 51 -18.67 8.96 -0.56
CA GLY A 51 -19.59 10.04 -0.24
C GLY A 51 -21.02 9.73 -0.70
N LEU A 52 -21.19 9.23 -1.92
CA LEU A 52 -22.50 8.82 -2.45
C LEU A 52 -23.11 7.66 -1.68
N ALA A 53 -22.32 6.63 -1.35
CA ALA A 53 -22.77 5.53 -0.49
C ALA A 53 -23.31 6.07 0.85
N ALA A 54 -22.50 6.88 1.55
CA ALA A 54 -22.92 7.47 2.81
C ALA A 54 -24.20 8.31 2.69
N LEU A 55 -24.34 9.12 1.62
CA LEU A 55 -25.53 9.92 1.38
C LEU A 55 -26.77 9.06 1.10
N VAL A 56 -26.63 7.97 0.31
CA VAL A 56 -27.73 7.02 0.05
C VAL A 56 -28.16 6.35 1.37
N ALA A 57 -27.22 5.88 2.19
CA ALA A 57 -27.52 5.29 3.49
C ALA A 57 -28.26 6.27 4.42
N VAL A 58 -27.77 7.51 4.54
CA VAL A 58 -28.41 8.56 5.36
C VAL A 58 -29.81 8.90 4.85
N ALA A 59 -29.98 9.08 3.54
CA ALA A 59 -31.29 9.37 2.96
C ALA A 59 -32.28 8.22 3.17
N THR A 60 -31.80 6.97 3.07
CA THR A 60 -32.60 5.76 3.33
C THR A 60 -33.05 5.70 4.79
N LEU A 61 -32.13 5.94 5.74
CA LEU A 61 -32.43 5.97 7.17
C LEU A 61 -33.42 7.10 7.52
N TRP A 62 -33.28 8.27 6.90
CA TRP A 62 -34.20 9.38 7.11
C TRP A 62 -35.61 9.02 6.62
N LEU A 63 -35.75 8.52 5.40
CA LEU A 63 -37.05 8.07 4.86
C LEU A 63 -37.68 6.97 5.72
N ALA A 64 -36.88 6.00 6.17
CA ALA A 64 -37.34 4.94 7.05
C ALA A 64 -37.83 5.49 8.40
N SER A 65 -37.12 6.46 8.97
CA SER A 65 -37.48 7.11 10.24
C SER A 65 -38.79 7.89 10.13
N ASP A 66 -38.99 8.66 9.05
CA ASP A 66 -40.23 9.40 8.84
C ASP A 66 -41.43 8.44 8.72
N VAL A 67 -41.28 7.33 7.99
CA VAL A 67 -42.32 6.31 7.87
C VAL A 67 -42.60 5.61 9.21
N ALA A 68 -41.56 5.28 9.98
CA ALA A 68 -41.69 4.63 11.29
C ALA A 68 -42.43 5.54 12.30
N LEU A 69 -42.15 6.85 12.26
CA LEU A 69 -42.84 7.86 13.07
C LEU A 69 -44.24 8.22 12.54
N GLY A 70 -44.71 7.57 11.48
CA GLY A 70 -46.02 7.81 10.87
C GLY A 70 -46.12 9.13 10.10
N ARG A 71 -45.00 9.83 9.89
CA ARG A 71 -44.92 11.05 9.08
C ARG A 71 -44.97 10.68 7.60
N ARG A 72 -45.57 11.53 6.78
CA ARG A 72 -45.53 11.36 5.33
C ARG A 72 -44.24 11.97 4.79
N PRO A 73 -43.39 11.20 4.09
CA PRO A 73 -42.23 11.77 3.42
C PRO A 73 -42.66 12.85 2.44
N ARG A 74 -41.87 13.91 2.34
CA ARG A 74 -42.15 15.05 1.45
C ARG A 74 -41.61 14.76 0.05
N VAL A 75 -42.28 15.26 -0.99
CA VAL A 75 -41.81 15.24 -2.39
C VAL A 75 -40.30 15.56 -2.56
N PRO A 76 -39.74 16.62 -1.94
CA PRO A 76 -38.31 16.90 -2.04
C PRO A 76 -37.40 15.78 -1.51
N GLN A 77 -37.82 15.01 -0.49
CA GLN A 77 -37.01 13.90 0.03
C GLN A 77 -36.94 12.76 -0.99
N HIS A 78 -38.05 12.44 -1.65
CA HIS A 78 -38.05 11.45 -2.73
C HIS A 78 -37.18 11.89 -3.90
N ALA A 79 -37.30 13.15 -4.31
CA ALA A 79 -36.51 13.72 -5.41
C ALA A 79 -35.01 13.68 -5.08
N ALA A 80 -34.61 14.04 -3.86
CA ALA A 80 -33.23 13.96 -3.41
C ALA A 80 -32.70 12.52 -3.43
N PHE A 81 -33.48 11.55 -2.94
CA PHE A 81 -33.09 10.14 -2.98
C PHE A 81 -32.91 9.62 -4.41
N LEU A 82 -33.85 9.92 -5.32
CA LEU A 82 -33.75 9.53 -6.72
C LEU A 82 -32.56 10.21 -7.43
N ALA A 83 -32.27 11.47 -7.11
CA ALA A 83 -31.11 12.18 -7.62
C ALA A 83 -29.78 11.53 -7.16
N LEU A 84 -29.71 11.05 -5.91
CA LEU A 84 -28.54 10.30 -5.42
C LEU A 84 -28.35 8.99 -6.20
N LEU A 85 -29.43 8.25 -6.48
CA LEU A 85 -29.34 7.03 -7.28
C LEU A 85 -28.88 7.31 -8.72
N ALA A 86 -29.39 8.39 -9.33
CA ALA A 86 -28.94 8.83 -10.64
C ALA A 86 -27.45 9.22 -10.62
N ALA A 87 -26.97 9.87 -9.56
CA ALA A 87 -25.56 10.19 -9.39
C ALA A 87 -24.69 8.92 -9.22
N CYS A 88 -25.13 7.92 -8.46
CA CYS A 88 -24.45 6.63 -8.35
C CYS A 88 -24.31 5.93 -9.71
N LEU A 89 -25.38 5.92 -10.50
CA LEU A 89 -25.38 5.37 -11.87
C LEU A 89 -24.42 6.14 -12.78
N ALA A 90 -24.50 7.47 -12.78
CA ALA A 90 -23.64 8.32 -13.59
C ALA A 90 -22.16 8.13 -13.23
N LEU A 91 -21.84 8.07 -11.94
CA LEU A 91 -20.48 7.80 -11.48
C LEU A 91 -20.03 6.42 -11.99
N ARG A 92 -20.81 5.37 -11.75
CA ARG A 92 -20.43 4.01 -12.16
C ARG A 92 -20.24 3.88 -13.67
N ALA A 93 -21.08 4.54 -14.47
CA ALA A 93 -20.99 4.55 -15.92
C ALA A 93 -19.78 5.33 -16.44
N GLY A 94 -19.38 6.41 -15.74
CA GLY A 94 -18.26 7.27 -16.12
C GLY A 94 -16.90 6.83 -15.58
N THR A 95 -16.86 5.90 -14.62
CA THR A 95 -15.60 5.47 -13.98
C THR A 95 -15.09 4.13 -14.49
N PRO A 96 -13.78 4.04 -14.83
CA PRO A 96 -13.12 2.76 -15.09
C PRO A 96 -13.19 1.80 -13.91
N GLU A 97 -12.97 0.52 -14.19
CA GLU A 97 -12.89 -0.52 -13.17
C GLU A 97 -11.69 -0.27 -12.23
N PRO A 98 -11.84 -0.50 -10.91
CA PRO A 98 -10.73 -0.41 -9.96
C PRO A 98 -9.55 -1.29 -10.37
N LEU A 99 -8.34 -0.73 -10.35
CA LEU A 99 -7.12 -1.45 -10.67
C LEU A 99 -6.44 -1.94 -9.39
N PRO A 100 -5.91 -3.19 -9.41
CA PRO A 100 -5.18 -3.73 -8.27
C PRO A 100 -3.93 -2.89 -7.98
N PRO A 101 -3.42 -2.92 -6.74
CA PRO A 101 -2.23 -2.17 -6.40
C PRO A 101 -1.03 -2.60 -7.24
N ARG A 102 -0.15 -1.64 -7.54
CA ARG A 102 1.13 -1.94 -8.23
C ARG A 102 2.03 -2.78 -7.32
N ASP A 103 2.80 -3.66 -7.94
CA ASP A 103 3.80 -4.46 -7.23
C ASP A 103 4.86 -3.53 -6.59
N PRO A 104 5.07 -3.58 -5.26
CA PRO A 104 6.09 -2.79 -4.57
C PRO A 104 7.52 -3.28 -4.81
N SER A 105 7.69 -4.51 -5.30
CA SER A 105 8.99 -5.19 -5.39
C SER A 105 10.04 -4.41 -6.19
N PRO A 106 9.73 -3.80 -7.37
CA PRO A 106 10.71 -3.02 -8.12
C PRO A 106 11.28 -1.83 -7.35
N SER A 107 10.43 -1.06 -6.64
CA SER A 107 10.87 0.07 -5.82
C SER A 107 11.70 -0.38 -4.63
N LEU A 108 11.33 -1.48 -3.97
CA LEU A 108 12.08 -2.02 -2.84
C LEU A 108 13.44 -2.58 -3.27
N LEU A 109 13.52 -3.27 -4.42
CA LEU A 109 14.78 -3.73 -5.00
C LEU A 109 15.68 -2.56 -5.42
N ALA A 110 15.10 -1.49 -5.96
CA ALA A 110 15.83 -0.27 -6.27
C ALA A 110 16.36 0.40 -5.00
N GLY A 111 15.54 0.45 -3.93
CA GLY A 111 15.95 0.94 -2.62
C GLY A 111 17.10 0.14 -2.01
N LEU A 112 17.07 -1.19 -2.11
CA LEU A 112 18.17 -2.05 -1.65
C LEU A 112 19.48 -1.73 -2.38
N ARG A 113 19.44 -1.56 -3.70
CA ARG A 113 20.62 -1.19 -4.49
C ARG A 113 21.14 0.19 -4.11
N ALA A 114 20.26 1.18 -4.03
CA ALA A 114 20.64 2.54 -3.65
C ALA A 114 21.28 2.60 -2.25
N ALA A 115 20.74 1.84 -1.29
CA ALA A 115 21.33 1.74 0.05
C ALA A 115 22.69 1.04 0.05
N ALA A 116 22.87 0.00 -0.79
CA ALA A 116 24.14 -0.70 -0.94
C ALA A 116 25.21 0.19 -1.58
N ASP A 117 24.84 0.92 -2.63
CA ASP A 117 25.74 1.87 -3.31
C ASP A 117 26.23 2.97 -2.35
N GLU A 118 25.34 3.46 -1.47
CA GLU A 118 25.73 4.45 -0.45
C GLU A 118 26.66 3.84 0.61
N LEU A 119 26.33 2.65 1.11
CA LEU A 119 27.15 1.92 2.06
C LEU A 119 28.58 1.67 1.56
N ASP A 120 28.73 1.30 0.29
CA ASP A 120 30.03 1.04 -0.31
C ASP A 120 30.80 2.34 -0.60
N ARG A 121 30.11 3.43 -0.95
CA ARG A 121 30.74 4.74 -1.17
C ARG A 121 31.43 5.26 0.09
N ASP A 122 30.79 5.06 1.24
CA ASP A 122 31.29 5.49 2.55
C ASP A 122 32.25 4.50 3.19
N PHE A 123 32.51 3.35 2.54
CA PHE A 123 33.44 2.37 3.06
C PHE A 123 34.86 2.95 3.11
N ARG A 124 35.46 2.92 4.31
CA ARG A 124 36.83 3.36 4.60
C ARG A 124 37.57 2.31 5.44
N GLY A 125 37.50 1.05 5.02
CA GLY A 125 38.04 -0.11 5.74
C GLY A 125 37.10 -0.68 6.81
N VAL A 126 36.06 0.07 7.18
CA VAL A 126 34.95 -0.35 8.05
C VAL A 126 33.64 0.28 7.54
N TYR A 127 32.52 -0.42 7.73
CA TYR A 127 31.18 0.11 7.52
C TYR A 127 30.74 0.93 8.73
N ALA A 128 30.44 2.21 8.50
CA ALA A 128 29.87 3.13 9.48
C ALA A 128 28.67 3.85 8.86
N PRO A 129 27.56 3.14 8.59
CA PRO A 129 26.43 3.72 7.88
C PRO A 129 25.85 4.93 8.60
N ASP A 130 25.50 5.95 7.82
CA ASP A 130 24.73 7.09 8.26
C ASP A 130 23.30 6.96 7.73
N ALA A 131 22.33 6.87 8.64
CA ALA A 131 20.93 6.73 8.26
C ALA A 131 20.45 7.94 7.45
N SER A 132 20.99 9.15 7.71
CA SER A 132 20.59 10.37 7.01
C SER A 132 21.03 10.36 5.54
N GLN A 133 22.25 9.90 5.25
CA GLN A 133 22.78 9.79 3.90
C GLN A 133 22.04 8.72 3.10
N ILE A 134 21.84 7.53 3.69
CA ILE A 134 21.07 6.46 3.05
C ILE A 134 19.62 6.90 2.82
N ASN A 135 18.99 7.57 3.79
CA ASN A 135 17.63 8.13 3.62
C ASN A 135 17.59 9.18 2.50
N GLY A 136 18.64 9.99 2.35
CA GLY A 136 18.78 10.95 1.25
C GLY A 136 18.79 10.26 -0.12
N ALA A 137 19.52 9.15 -0.25
CA ALA A 137 19.54 8.34 -1.46
C ALA A 137 18.17 7.66 -1.72
N LEU A 138 17.56 7.09 -0.68
CA LEU A 138 16.25 6.44 -0.76
C LEU A 138 15.12 7.41 -1.13
N ALA A 139 15.21 8.68 -0.75
CA ALA A 139 14.23 9.71 -1.10
C ALA A 139 14.17 10.02 -2.61
N GLN A 140 15.21 9.68 -3.38
CA GLN A 140 15.24 9.84 -4.84
C GLN A 140 14.53 8.68 -5.57
N ILE A 141 14.21 7.59 -4.85
CA ILE A 141 13.55 6.42 -5.42
C ILE A 141 12.03 6.60 -5.36
N SER A 142 11.35 6.12 -6.40
CA SER A 142 9.89 6.12 -6.44
C SER A 142 9.30 5.32 -5.27
N PRO A 143 8.36 5.88 -4.48
CA PRO A 143 7.79 5.22 -3.32
C PRO A 143 7.18 3.85 -3.66
N PRO A 144 7.21 2.87 -2.74
CA PRO A 144 6.73 1.51 -2.97
C PRO A 144 5.19 1.39 -3.05
N GLY A 145 4.44 2.48 -2.89
CA GLY A 145 2.99 2.50 -3.00
C GLY A 145 2.21 2.10 -1.74
N PHE A 146 2.91 1.83 -0.63
CA PHE A 146 2.27 1.64 0.67
C PHE A 146 1.71 2.96 1.21
N ARG A 147 0.57 2.89 1.90
CA ARG A 147 -0.04 4.02 2.60
C ARG A 147 -0.38 3.69 4.04
N ARG A 148 -0.33 4.72 4.88
CA ARG A 148 -0.85 4.72 6.25
C ARG A 148 -1.61 6.00 6.50
N LEU A 149 -2.85 5.89 6.98
CA LEU A 149 -3.74 7.04 7.22
C LEU A 149 -3.83 7.99 6.00
N GLY A 150 -3.89 7.41 4.80
CA GLY A 150 -3.96 8.14 3.53
C GLY A 150 -2.64 8.74 3.03
N ARG A 151 -1.56 8.71 3.83
CA ARG A 151 -0.24 9.23 3.45
C ARG A 151 0.61 8.13 2.84
N SER A 152 1.39 8.47 1.82
CA SER A 152 2.39 7.56 1.24
C SER A 152 3.49 7.29 2.26
N ILE A 153 3.87 6.03 2.42
CA ILE A 153 5.03 5.64 3.22
C ILE A 153 6.27 5.68 2.31
N PRO A 154 7.28 6.51 2.61
CA PRO A 154 8.52 6.56 1.86
C PRO A 154 9.43 5.38 2.22
N LEU A 155 10.41 5.13 1.35
CA LEU A 155 11.53 4.26 1.72
C LEU A 155 12.37 4.95 2.80
N HIS A 156 12.84 4.18 3.76
CA HIS A 156 13.76 4.68 4.78
C HIS A 156 14.65 3.55 5.30
N ALA A 157 15.82 3.90 5.82
CA ALA A 157 16.81 2.99 6.32
C ALA A 157 16.70 2.84 7.84
N ARG A 158 16.86 1.60 8.32
CA ARG A 158 17.05 1.29 9.74
C ARG A 158 18.37 0.57 9.92
N ILE A 159 19.30 1.20 10.65
CA ILE A 159 20.63 0.65 10.91
C ILE A 159 20.59 -0.24 12.14
N LEU A 160 21.13 -1.46 12.01
CA LEU A 160 21.28 -2.42 13.09
C LEU A 160 22.78 -2.69 13.26
N SER A 161 23.36 -2.27 14.38
CA SER A 161 24.80 -2.44 14.64
C SER A 161 25.07 -3.70 15.47
N GLY A 162 26.21 -4.36 15.20
CA GLY A 162 26.61 -5.55 15.94
C GLY A 162 25.77 -6.78 15.61
N ALA A 163 25.22 -6.84 14.40
CA ALA A 163 24.41 -7.96 13.95
C ALA A 163 25.27 -9.20 13.69
N GLU A 164 24.72 -10.38 13.94
CA GLU A 164 25.35 -11.66 13.59
C GLU A 164 24.97 -12.13 12.17
N GLY A 165 24.03 -11.45 11.53
CA GLY A 165 23.54 -11.78 10.19
C GLY A 165 22.46 -10.81 9.69
N PRO A 166 21.80 -11.14 8.55
CA PRO A 166 20.73 -10.33 8.00
C PRO A 166 19.49 -10.28 8.89
N GLN A 167 18.79 -9.15 8.87
CA GLN A 167 17.46 -9.05 9.47
C GLN A 167 16.43 -9.74 8.57
N LEU A 168 15.95 -10.92 8.97
CA LEU A 168 15.02 -11.74 8.20
C LEU A 168 13.57 -11.65 8.67
N ASP A 169 13.35 -11.11 9.87
CA ASP A 169 12.04 -10.92 10.45
C ASP A 169 11.72 -9.42 10.62
N PRO A 170 10.45 -9.01 10.48
CA PRO A 170 10.06 -7.63 10.77
C PRO A 170 10.31 -7.29 12.25
N LEU A 171 10.91 -6.13 12.52
CA LEU A 171 11.00 -5.62 13.88
C LEU A 171 9.68 -4.94 14.30
N PRO A 172 9.32 -4.99 15.60
CA PRO A 172 8.11 -4.34 16.09
C PRO A 172 8.11 -2.84 15.80
N GLY A 173 6.99 -2.34 15.29
CA GLY A 173 6.79 -0.91 15.00
C GLY A 173 7.25 -0.46 13.61
N ASP A 174 7.94 -1.31 12.84
CA ASP A 174 8.44 -0.92 11.53
C ASP A 174 7.37 -0.95 10.46
N GLU A 175 7.43 0.05 9.58
CA GLU A 175 6.51 0.23 8.47
C GLU A 175 7.04 -0.45 7.19
N PRO A 176 6.17 -0.93 6.29
CA PRO A 176 6.62 -1.42 4.99
C PRO A 176 7.34 -0.30 4.21
N GLY A 177 8.39 -0.65 3.48
CA GLY A 177 9.32 0.32 2.89
C GLY A 177 10.59 0.55 3.71
N THR A 178 10.69 -0.02 4.91
CA THR A 178 11.93 -0.05 5.69
C THR A 178 13.01 -0.89 4.98
N ILE A 179 14.20 -0.34 4.80
CA ILE A 179 15.41 -1.04 4.39
C ILE A 179 16.26 -1.26 5.64
N TYR A 180 16.40 -2.51 6.07
CA TYR A 180 17.29 -2.84 7.17
C TYR A 180 18.73 -2.87 6.67
N ALA A 181 19.63 -2.15 7.35
CA ALA A 181 21.07 -2.21 7.15
C ALA A 181 21.71 -2.81 8.40
N ALA A 182 21.92 -4.13 8.39
CA ALA A 182 22.52 -4.86 9.50
C ALA A 182 24.04 -4.92 9.31
N VAL A 183 24.80 -4.31 10.20
CA VAL A 183 26.26 -4.25 10.16
C VAL A 183 26.84 -5.19 11.21
N SER A 184 27.80 -6.01 10.79
CA SER A 184 28.51 -6.96 11.64
C SER A 184 29.24 -6.27 12.79
N LYS A 185 29.55 -7.02 13.85
CA LYS A 185 30.29 -6.51 15.01
C LYS A 185 31.68 -5.99 14.65
N ASP A 186 32.36 -6.62 13.70
CA ASP A 186 33.67 -6.19 13.18
C ASP A 186 33.56 -5.07 12.12
N ARG A 187 32.32 -4.69 11.75
CA ARG A 187 32.00 -3.68 10.74
C ARG A 187 32.59 -3.96 9.36
N LYS A 188 32.95 -5.20 9.05
CA LYS A 188 33.49 -5.59 7.73
C LYS A 188 32.44 -6.13 6.78
N THR A 189 31.29 -6.52 7.31
CA THR A 189 30.18 -7.06 6.54
C THR A 189 28.91 -6.30 6.89
N ALA A 190 28.08 -6.06 5.88
CA ALA A 190 26.75 -5.53 6.06
C ALA A 190 25.75 -6.36 5.23
N TRP A 191 24.53 -6.47 5.75
CA TRP A 191 23.42 -7.16 5.10
C TRP A 191 22.25 -6.22 4.97
N LEU A 192 21.66 -6.17 3.77
CA LEU A 192 20.51 -5.33 3.47
C LEU A 192 19.31 -6.18 3.10
N THR A 193 18.19 -5.92 3.76
CA THR A 193 16.90 -6.54 3.48
C THR A 193 15.80 -5.48 3.46
N ALA A 194 14.71 -5.74 2.73
CA ALA A 194 13.61 -4.79 2.60
C ALA A 194 12.33 -5.34 3.24
N LEU A 195 11.61 -4.51 3.98
CA LEU A 195 10.34 -4.84 4.60
C LEU A 195 9.17 -4.55 3.64
N THR A 196 8.38 -5.58 3.35
CA THR A 196 7.06 -5.47 2.71
C THR A 196 5.95 -5.42 3.77
N ALA A 197 4.69 -5.60 3.40
CA ALA A 197 3.59 -5.70 4.36
C ALA A 197 3.74 -6.94 5.28
N GLY A 198 4.38 -6.75 6.44
CA GLY A 198 4.51 -7.75 7.50
C GLY A 198 5.50 -8.89 7.24
N ARG A 199 6.35 -8.79 6.22
CA ARG A 199 7.39 -9.78 5.91
C ARG A 199 8.54 -9.18 5.12
N ILE A 200 9.72 -9.78 5.16
CA ILE A 200 10.83 -9.41 4.29
C ILE A 200 10.51 -9.72 2.83
N LEU A 201 10.96 -8.85 1.93
CA LEU A 201 10.86 -9.01 0.49
C LEU A 201 11.50 -10.33 0.08
N ARG A 202 10.79 -11.10 -0.76
CA ARG A 202 11.30 -12.34 -1.33
C ARG A 202 11.41 -12.17 -2.84
N THR A 203 12.42 -12.78 -3.44
CA THR A 203 12.56 -12.89 -4.88
C THR A 203 11.56 -13.91 -5.43
N ASN A 204 11.45 -13.98 -6.76
CA ASN A 204 10.56 -14.94 -7.43
C ASN A 204 10.88 -16.41 -7.10
N SER A 205 12.11 -16.71 -6.66
CA SER A 205 12.50 -18.05 -6.21
C SER A 205 12.09 -18.35 -4.76
N GLY A 206 11.43 -17.42 -4.08
CA GLY A 206 11.03 -17.55 -2.69
C GLY A 206 12.17 -17.34 -1.68
N LYS A 207 13.37 -16.96 -2.12
CA LYS A 207 14.46 -16.58 -1.21
C LYS A 207 14.32 -15.12 -0.76
N PRO A 208 14.77 -14.74 0.44
CA PRO A 208 14.85 -13.33 0.82
C PRO A 208 15.66 -12.52 -0.20
N ALA A 209 15.16 -11.34 -0.55
CA ALA A 209 15.92 -10.36 -1.32
C ALA A 209 16.97 -9.75 -0.39
N LEU A 210 18.16 -10.35 -0.41
CA LEU A 210 19.31 -9.99 0.42
C LEU A 210 20.40 -9.38 -0.47
N VAL A 211 20.94 -8.25 -0.05
CA VAL A 211 22.23 -7.76 -0.54
C VAL A 211 23.23 -7.93 0.59
N GLU A 212 24.34 -8.60 0.32
CA GLU A 212 25.45 -8.70 1.25
C GLU A 212 26.59 -7.84 0.71
N ALA A 213 27.07 -6.94 1.57
CA ALA A 213 28.17 -6.04 1.31
C ALA A 213 29.37 -6.46 2.16
N HIS A 214 30.51 -6.67 1.51
CA HIS A 214 31.76 -7.06 2.14
C HIS A 214 32.91 -6.27 1.54
N ALA A 215 33.73 -5.68 2.41
CA ALA A 215 34.96 -4.97 2.02
C ALA A 215 34.78 -3.88 0.94
N GLY A 216 33.65 -3.15 0.94
CA GLY A 216 33.37 -2.08 -0.02
C GLY A 216 32.84 -2.57 -1.37
N THR A 217 32.33 -3.80 -1.42
CA THR A 217 31.63 -4.36 -2.58
C THR A 217 30.37 -5.08 -2.14
N HIS A 218 29.33 -5.07 -2.96
CA HIS A 218 28.06 -5.73 -2.64
C HIS A 218 27.56 -6.67 -3.74
N SER A 219 26.74 -7.65 -3.32
CA SER A 219 26.03 -8.54 -4.22
C SER A 219 24.77 -7.88 -4.80
N LEU A 220 24.35 -8.30 -6.00
CA LEU A 220 23.01 -7.93 -6.48
C LEU A 220 21.93 -8.54 -5.57
N PRO A 221 20.76 -7.89 -5.40
CA PRO A 221 19.69 -8.42 -4.56
C PRO A 221 19.32 -9.86 -4.90
N GLY A 222 19.43 -10.76 -3.92
CA GLY A 222 19.15 -12.19 -4.07
C GLY A 222 20.30 -13.02 -4.67
N ARG A 223 21.51 -12.45 -4.78
CA ARG A 223 22.74 -13.17 -5.16
C ARG A 223 23.74 -13.20 -4.02
N ASP A 224 24.59 -14.22 -4.06
CA ASP A 224 25.75 -14.41 -3.18
C ASP A 224 26.89 -13.45 -3.62
N PRO A 225 27.53 -12.70 -2.69
CA PRO A 225 28.64 -11.78 -3.00
C PRO A 225 29.90 -12.48 -3.51
N LEU A 226 30.07 -13.77 -3.24
CA LEU A 226 31.24 -14.54 -3.69
C LEU A 226 31.13 -15.00 -5.14
N VAL A 227 30.00 -14.75 -5.81
CA VAL A 227 29.78 -15.11 -7.22
C VAL A 227 29.80 -13.85 -8.10
N PRO A 228 30.88 -13.59 -8.85
CA PRO A 228 30.97 -12.41 -9.71
C PRO A 228 29.87 -12.41 -10.78
N ALA A 229 29.29 -11.25 -11.05
CA ALA A 229 28.35 -11.07 -12.15
C ALA A 229 29.11 -11.12 -13.50
N TYR A 230 29.13 -12.28 -14.16
CA TYR A 230 29.76 -12.41 -15.47
C TYR A 230 28.99 -11.61 -16.55
N PRO A 231 29.69 -10.82 -17.39
CA PRO A 231 29.06 -10.14 -18.52
C PRO A 231 28.48 -11.16 -19.49
N GLY A 232 27.17 -11.10 -19.76
CA GLY A 232 26.48 -11.99 -20.70
C GLY A 232 25.66 -13.12 -20.09
N MET A 233 25.59 -13.22 -18.75
CA MET A 233 24.66 -14.15 -18.10
C MET A 233 23.21 -13.65 -18.34
N ARG A 234 22.52 -14.24 -19.32
CA ARG A 234 21.11 -13.97 -19.59
C ARG A 234 20.30 -14.25 -18.33
N ASN A 235 19.54 -13.25 -17.87
CA ASN A 235 18.52 -13.44 -16.85
C ASN A 235 17.57 -14.54 -17.32
N SER A 236 17.58 -15.70 -16.65
CA SER A 236 16.52 -16.68 -16.80
C SER A 236 15.30 -16.16 -16.03
N THR A 237 14.67 -15.13 -16.58
CA THR A 237 13.36 -14.63 -16.20
C THR A 237 12.42 -14.94 -17.36
N ARG A 238 11.74 -16.08 -17.28
CA ARG A 238 10.40 -16.24 -17.83
C ARG A 238 9.49 -16.60 -16.67
#